data_AF-A0ABD3M9T6-F1
#
_entry.id   AF-A0ABD3M9T6-F1
#
_cell.length_a   1.000
_cell.length_b   1.000
_cell.length_c   1.000
_cell.angle_alpha   90.00
_cell.angle_beta   90.00
_cell.angle_gamma   90.00
#
_symmetry.space_group_name_H-M   'P 1'
#
loop_
_entity.id
_entity.type
_entity.pdbx_description
1 polymer ?
#
loop_
_entity_poly.entity_id
_entity_poly.type
_entity_poly.pdbx_seq_one_letter_code
_entity_poly.pdbx_strand_id
1 'polypeptide(L)'
;MKLKEKVPIAFCVDEKDISNVKSFVPSILVRVGKTMWELMDENDDHMEQLEWDGDNGVANLLGTYIKHPDETFRSYFQTMTTVTKSADNNNDELVTPRRAALRKRAHDNLVKAADSMKKRIIKEVGDTKLCGVGEVVHVPLKDMDKAKVDTGNLTGVIVQVDKGRSQARVAVKSGLLKNWYVYHHLGRITGAGNNVQLNGLEDAFANWKTMKVISEREAS
;
A
#
# COMPACT_ATOMS: atom_id res chain seq x y z
N MET A 1 10.85 -25.22 7.25
CA MET A 1 9.42 -25.52 7.02
C MET A 1 9.34 -26.35 5.75
N LYS A 2 9.11 -27.68 5.87
CA LYS A 2 8.93 -28.51 4.66
C LYS A 2 7.62 -28.09 4.01
N LEU A 3 7.60 -27.88 2.69
CA LEU A 3 6.35 -27.66 1.97
C LEU A 3 5.44 -28.86 2.29
N LYS A 4 4.25 -28.58 2.84
CA LYS A 4 3.20 -29.60 2.95
C LYS A 4 2.87 -30.04 1.52
N GLU A 5 2.91 -31.34 1.26
CA GLU A 5 2.59 -31.90 -0.04
C GLU A 5 1.10 -31.64 -0.31
N LYS A 6 0.80 -30.88 -1.36
CA LYS A 6 -0.57 -30.54 -1.78
C LYS A 6 -0.87 -31.27 -3.08
N VAL A 7 -1.94 -32.05 -3.09
CA VAL A 7 -2.36 -32.84 -4.26
C VAL A 7 -3.76 -32.37 -4.68
N PRO A 8 -3.93 -31.86 -5.92
CA PRO A 8 -5.24 -31.51 -6.43
C PRO A 8 -6.04 -32.78 -6.73
N ILE A 9 -7.29 -32.82 -6.25
CA ILE A 9 -8.20 -33.95 -6.37
C ILE A 9 -9.62 -33.46 -6.70
N ALA A 10 -10.45 -34.39 -7.15
CA ALA A 10 -11.88 -34.23 -7.22
C ALA A 10 -12.49 -35.05 -6.08
N PHE A 11 -13.23 -34.40 -5.19
CA PHE A 11 -13.87 -35.04 -4.03
C PHE A 11 -15.39 -35.16 -4.25
N CYS A 12 -15.94 -36.33 -4.00
CA CYS A 12 -17.37 -36.59 -4.12
C CYS A 12 -18.12 -36.08 -2.89
N VAL A 13 -19.05 -35.14 -3.07
CA VAL A 13 -19.91 -34.63 -2.00
C VAL A 13 -21.19 -35.45 -1.88
N ASP A 14 -21.69 -35.99 -3.00
CA ASP A 14 -22.91 -36.79 -3.04
C ASP A 14 -22.58 -38.28 -3.17
N GLU A 15 -22.50 -38.98 -2.04
CA GLU A 15 -22.14 -40.40 -1.97
C GLU A 15 -23.08 -41.34 -2.75
N LYS A 16 -24.28 -40.86 -3.13
CA LYS A 16 -25.30 -41.63 -3.84
C LYS A 16 -25.04 -41.72 -5.35
N ASP A 17 -24.29 -40.79 -5.92
CA ASP A 17 -24.12 -40.64 -7.39
C ASP A 17 -22.65 -40.52 -7.82
N ILE A 18 -21.82 -41.49 -7.40
CA ILE A 18 -20.35 -41.55 -7.62
C ILE A 18 -19.95 -41.57 -9.12
N SER A 19 -20.88 -41.91 -10.00
CA SER A 19 -20.69 -41.96 -11.45
C SER A 19 -20.83 -40.60 -12.14
N ASN A 20 -21.46 -39.63 -11.46
CA ASN A 20 -21.79 -38.34 -12.06
C ASN A 20 -20.70 -37.31 -11.74
N VAL A 21 -20.17 -36.66 -12.77
CA VAL A 21 -19.14 -35.61 -12.63
C VAL A 21 -19.63 -34.43 -11.80
N LYS A 22 -20.95 -34.16 -11.78
CA LYS A 22 -21.56 -33.07 -11.01
C LYS A 22 -21.49 -33.27 -9.50
N SER A 23 -21.36 -34.51 -9.05
CA SER A 23 -21.27 -34.88 -7.63
C SER A 23 -19.87 -34.65 -7.07
N PHE A 24 -18.91 -34.26 -7.92
CA PHE A 24 -17.54 -33.99 -7.54
C PHE A 24 -17.26 -32.49 -7.50
N VAL A 25 -16.55 -32.06 -6.47
CA VAL A 25 -16.06 -30.69 -6.30
C VAL A 25 -14.53 -30.68 -6.38
N PRO A 26 -13.92 -29.57 -6.86
CA PRO A 26 -12.48 -29.40 -6.80
C PRO A 26 -12.03 -29.28 -5.34
N SER A 27 -11.05 -30.10 -4.96
CA SER A 27 -10.50 -30.12 -3.61
C SER A 27 -8.99 -30.33 -3.63
N ILE A 28 -8.34 -30.06 -2.50
CA ILE A 28 -6.91 -30.20 -2.32
C ILE A 28 -6.68 -31.11 -1.12
N LEU A 29 -5.94 -32.20 -1.34
CA LEU A 29 -5.50 -33.07 -0.26
C LEU A 29 -4.12 -32.61 0.22
N VAL A 30 -3.99 -32.32 1.51
CA VAL A 30 -2.76 -31.79 2.10
C VAL A 30 -2.20 -32.74 3.13
N ARG A 31 -0.95 -33.16 2.94
CA ARG A 31 -0.27 -34.02 3.91
C ARG A 31 0.17 -33.22 5.12
N VAL A 32 -0.37 -33.55 6.30
CA VAL A 32 -0.04 -32.87 7.56
C VAL A 32 0.89 -33.72 8.42
N GLY A 33 0.74 -35.04 8.37
CA GLY A 33 1.56 -35.99 9.14
C GLY A 33 2.01 -37.19 8.33
N LYS A 34 2.53 -38.22 9.02
CA LYS A 34 2.87 -39.50 8.38
C LYS A 34 1.63 -40.22 7.86
N THR A 35 0.56 -40.20 8.66
CA THR A 35 -0.72 -40.89 8.44
C THR A 35 -1.92 -39.95 8.38
N MET A 36 -1.71 -38.63 8.47
CA MET A 36 -2.79 -37.64 8.57
C MET A 36 -2.79 -36.73 7.35
N TRP A 37 -3.96 -36.59 6.75
CA TRP A 37 -4.24 -35.73 5.61
C TRP A 37 -5.40 -34.80 5.92
N GLU A 38 -5.35 -33.59 5.37
CA GLU A 38 -6.45 -32.64 5.45
C GLU A 38 -7.03 -32.46 4.06
N LEU A 39 -8.34 -32.68 3.94
CA LEU A 39 -9.12 -32.31 2.78
C LEU A 39 -9.45 -30.83 2.89
N MET A 40 -9.08 -30.07 1.87
CA MET A 40 -9.31 -28.64 1.75
C MET A 40 -10.13 -28.39 0.49
N ASP A 41 -10.96 -27.36 0.49
CA ASP A 41 -11.70 -26.95 -0.70
C ASP A 41 -10.78 -26.21 -1.69
N GLU A 42 -11.35 -25.69 -2.78
CA GLU A 42 -10.64 -24.83 -3.75
C GLU A 42 -10.06 -23.53 -3.16
N ASN A 43 -10.49 -23.13 -1.96
CA ASN A 43 -10.11 -21.90 -1.28
C ASN A 43 -9.04 -22.10 -0.20
N ASP A 44 -8.47 -23.31 -0.08
CA ASP A 44 -7.64 -23.72 1.05
C ASP A 44 -8.39 -23.61 2.41
N ASP A 45 -9.72 -23.73 2.42
CA ASP A 45 -10.52 -23.83 3.64
C ASP A 45 -10.67 -25.31 4.03
N HIS A 46 -10.53 -25.61 5.33
CA HIS A 46 -10.59 -26.99 5.83
C HIS A 46 -11.99 -27.58 5.65
N MET A 47 -12.09 -28.73 5.00
CA MET A 47 -13.32 -29.50 4.87
C MET A 47 -13.36 -30.62 5.89
N GLU A 48 -12.36 -31.51 5.83
CA GLU A 48 -12.33 -32.73 6.64
C GLU A 48 -10.89 -33.17 6.91
N GLN A 49 -10.69 -33.93 7.97
CA GLN A 49 -9.43 -34.58 8.28
C GLN A 49 -9.56 -36.09 8.02
N LEU A 50 -8.64 -36.63 7.22
CA LEU A 50 -8.64 -38.03 6.80
C LEU A 50 -7.36 -38.72 7.29
N GLU A 51 -7.50 -39.96 7.74
CA GLU A 51 -6.37 -40.84 7.98
C GLU A 51 -5.90 -41.48 6.67
N TRP A 52 -4.64 -41.89 6.59
CA TRP A 52 -4.11 -42.59 5.42
C TRP A 52 -4.73 -43.98 5.26
N ASP A 53 -4.76 -44.73 6.36
CA ASP A 53 -5.30 -46.08 6.47
C ASP A 53 -6.67 -46.06 7.18
N GLY A 54 -7.38 -47.19 7.15
CA GLY A 54 -8.71 -47.35 7.76
C GLY A 54 -9.86 -47.36 6.74
N ASP A 55 -11.05 -47.77 7.16
CA ASP A 55 -12.20 -47.97 6.26
C ASP A 55 -12.59 -46.66 5.53
N ASN A 56 -12.50 -45.52 6.23
CA ASN A 56 -12.71 -44.18 5.68
C ASN A 56 -11.39 -43.44 5.39
N GLY A 57 -10.28 -44.19 5.26
CA GLY A 57 -8.96 -43.63 4.99
C GLY A 57 -8.78 -43.23 3.52
N VAL A 58 -7.84 -42.33 3.27
CA VAL A 58 -7.49 -41.84 1.92
C VAL A 58 -7.21 -43.00 0.97
N ALA A 59 -6.51 -44.05 1.41
CA ALA A 59 -6.17 -45.19 0.57
C ALA A 59 -7.41 -45.95 0.05
N ASN A 60 -8.50 -46.01 0.84
CA ASN A 60 -9.73 -46.70 0.49
C ASN A 60 -10.69 -45.80 -0.30
N LEU A 61 -10.72 -44.50 0.00
CA LEU A 61 -11.56 -43.53 -0.69
C LEU A 61 -11.01 -43.18 -2.08
N LEU A 62 -9.71 -43.37 -2.32
CA LEU A 62 -9.06 -43.11 -3.60
C LEU A 62 -9.55 -44.08 -4.68
N GLY A 63 -9.99 -43.53 -5.81
CA GLY A 63 -10.57 -44.25 -6.95
C GLY A 63 -12.10 -44.22 -6.99
N THR A 64 -12.76 -44.08 -5.84
CA THR A 64 -14.23 -44.02 -5.72
C THR A 64 -14.70 -42.61 -5.39
N TYR A 65 -14.46 -42.14 -4.16
CA TYR A 65 -14.92 -40.84 -3.66
C TYR A 65 -13.86 -39.74 -3.84
N ILE A 66 -12.58 -40.11 -3.87
CA ILE A 66 -11.46 -39.23 -4.20
C ILE A 66 -10.92 -39.67 -5.56
N LYS A 67 -10.89 -38.78 -6.54
CA LYS A 67 -10.34 -39.05 -7.87
C LYS A 67 -9.30 -38.02 -8.25
N HIS A 68 -8.35 -38.42 -9.09
CA HIS A 68 -7.52 -37.43 -9.78
C HIS A 68 -8.38 -36.66 -10.79
N PRO A 69 -8.10 -35.37 -11.01
CA PRO A 69 -8.90 -34.56 -11.92
C PRO A 69 -8.63 -34.97 -13.38
N ASP A 70 -9.56 -35.74 -13.93
CA ASP A 70 -9.58 -36.20 -15.32
C ASP A 70 -10.00 -35.08 -16.30
N GLU A 71 -9.78 -35.30 -17.60
CA GLU A 71 -10.09 -34.31 -18.65
C GLU A 71 -11.57 -33.93 -18.68
N THR A 72 -12.47 -34.91 -18.48
CA THR A 72 -13.92 -34.69 -18.40
C THR A 72 -14.31 -33.79 -17.24
N PHE A 73 -13.71 -34.00 -16.07
CA PHE A 73 -13.91 -33.17 -14.87
C PHE A 73 -13.38 -31.75 -15.10
N ARG A 74 -12.20 -31.61 -15.72
CA ARG A 74 -11.62 -30.29 -16.05
C ARG A 74 -12.50 -29.50 -17.01
N SER A 75 -13.00 -30.14 -18.08
CA SER A 75 -13.89 -29.47 -19.04
C SER A 75 -15.21 -29.05 -18.38
N TYR A 76 -15.80 -29.91 -17.55
CA TYR A 76 -17.00 -29.57 -16.78
C TYR A 76 -16.77 -28.36 -15.87
N PHE A 77 -15.69 -28.39 -15.07
CA PHE A 77 -15.38 -27.29 -14.15
C PHE A 77 -15.08 -25.97 -14.86
N GLN A 78 -14.38 -26.02 -15.99
CA GLN A 78 -14.13 -24.85 -16.84
C GLN A 78 -15.44 -24.23 -17.33
N THR A 79 -16.41 -25.04 -17.76
CA THR A 79 -17.73 -24.52 -18.18
C THR A 79 -18.51 -23.88 -17.04
N MET A 80 -18.41 -24.41 -15.82
CA MET A 80 -19.03 -23.81 -14.64
C MET A 80 -18.40 -22.44 -14.29
N THR A 81 -17.09 -22.31 -14.50
CA THR A 81 -16.33 -21.07 -14.26
C THR A 81 -16.58 -20.00 -15.34
N THR A 82 -16.89 -20.39 -16.58
CA THR A 82 -17.22 -19.42 -17.65
C THR A 82 -18.65 -18.92 -17.56
N VAL A 83 -19.61 -19.78 -17.20
CA VAL A 83 -21.03 -19.39 -16.99
C VAL A 83 -21.19 -18.36 -15.86
N THR A 84 -20.37 -18.45 -14.82
CA THR A 84 -20.32 -17.44 -13.73
C THR A 84 -19.66 -16.12 -14.15
N LYS A 85 -18.84 -16.11 -15.20
CA LYS A 85 -18.14 -14.89 -15.69
C LYS A 85 -18.94 -14.08 -16.70
N SER A 86 -19.92 -14.66 -17.39
CA SER A 86 -20.74 -13.95 -18.39
C SER A 86 -21.77 -12.97 -17.79
N ALA A 87 -21.84 -12.82 -16.47
CA ALA A 87 -22.71 -11.86 -15.79
C ALA A 87 -22.03 -10.51 -15.47
N ASP A 88 -20.69 -10.42 -15.48
CA ASP A 88 -19.95 -9.21 -15.10
C ASP A 88 -19.00 -8.77 -16.22
N ASN A 89 -19.54 -8.10 -17.22
CA ASN A 89 -18.75 -7.35 -18.20
C ASN A 89 -18.25 -6.06 -17.56
N ASN A 90 -17.04 -6.06 -16.99
CA ASN A 90 -16.24 -4.85 -16.81
C ASN A 90 -14.75 -5.17 -16.96
N ASN A 91 -14.06 -4.29 -17.69
CA ASN A 91 -12.63 -4.33 -18.08
C ASN A 91 -11.64 -4.17 -16.90
N ASP A 92 -11.88 -4.83 -15.77
CA ASP A 92 -10.82 -5.07 -14.80
C ASP A 92 -10.06 -6.32 -15.24
N GLU A 93 -8.72 -6.27 -15.16
CA GLU A 93 -7.84 -7.42 -15.39
C GLU A 93 -8.49 -8.72 -14.88
N LEU A 94 -8.37 -9.82 -15.64
CA LEU A 94 -8.83 -11.17 -15.28
C LEU A 94 -8.35 -11.58 -13.87
N VAL A 95 -9.03 -11.10 -12.84
CA VAL A 95 -8.68 -11.23 -11.43
C VAL A 95 -9.85 -11.95 -10.78
N THR A 96 -9.55 -13.06 -10.11
CA THR A 96 -10.58 -13.83 -9.41
C THR A 96 -11.29 -12.93 -8.39
N PRO A 97 -12.61 -13.08 -8.18
CA PRO A 97 -13.39 -12.22 -7.27
C PRO A 97 -12.76 -12.07 -5.87
N ARG A 98 -12.15 -13.16 -5.36
CA ARG A 98 -11.43 -13.17 -4.07
C ARG A 98 -10.19 -12.28 -4.06
N ARG A 99 -9.41 -12.25 -5.16
CA ARG A 99 -8.21 -11.40 -5.27
C ARG A 99 -8.60 -9.92 -5.35
N ALA A 100 -9.71 -9.57 -5.98
CA ALA A 100 -10.26 -8.22 -5.97
C ALA A 100 -10.66 -7.80 -4.54
N ALA A 101 -11.41 -8.67 -3.83
CA ALA A 101 -11.81 -8.42 -2.45
C ALA A 101 -10.61 -8.27 -1.49
N LEU A 102 -9.57 -9.12 -1.63
CA LEU A 102 -8.33 -9.03 -0.85
C LEU A 102 -7.58 -7.73 -1.11
N ARG A 103 -7.47 -7.29 -2.37
CA ARG A 103 -6.84 -6.00 -2.72
C ARG A 103 -7.60 -4.82 -2.13
N LYS A 104 -8.95 -4.83 -2.21
CA LYS A 104 -9.79 -3.79 -1.59
C LYS A 104 -9.57 -3.73 -0.08
N ARG A 105 -9.60 -4.87 0.61
CA ARG A 105 -9.33 -4.94 2.06
C ARG A 105 -7.92 -4.46 2.41
N ALA A 106 -6.91 -4.84 1.62
CA ALA A 106 -5.54 -4.38 1.83
C ALA A 106 -5.42 -2.86 1.67
N HIS A 107 -6.05 -2.29 0.63
CA HIS A 107 -6.12 -0.86 0.41
C HIS A 107 -6.80 -0.15 1.59
N ASP A 108 -7.96 -0.63 2.03
CA ASP A 108 -8.69 -0.05 3.16
C ASP A 108 -7.88 -0.07 4.47
N ASN A 109 -7.09 -1.14 4.69
CA ASN A 109 -6.19 -1.23 5.84
C ASN A 109 -5.05 -0.21 5.78
N LEU A 110 -4.46 0.02 4.60
CA LEU A 110 -3.44 1.06 4.41
C LEU A 110 -4.01 2.46 4.66
N VAL A 111 -5.22 2.75 4.17
CA VAL A 111 -5.91 4.03 4.43
C VAL A 111 -6.15 4.23 5.92
N LYS A 112 -6.68 3.22 6.62
CA LYS A 112 -6.89 3.28 8.08
C LYS A 112 -5.59 3.53 8.84
N ALA A 113 -4.50 2.85 8.46
CA ALA A 113 -3.19 3.05 9.05
C ALA A 113 -2.70 4.49 8.85
N ALA A 114 -2.81 5.02 7.63
CA ALA A 114 -2.44 6.40 7.31
C ALA A 114 -3.25 7.43 8.13
N ASP A 115 -4.57 7.23 8.26
CA ASP A 115 -5.43 8.13 9.02
C ASP A 115 -5.13 8.07 10.53
N SER A 116 -4.83 6.88 11.07
CA SER A 116 -4.41 6.73 12.46
C SER A 116 -3.09 7.45 12.75
N MET A 117 -2.13 7.38 11.81
CA MET A 117 -0.85 8.07 11.90
C MET A 117 -1.03 9.59 11.89
N LYS A 118 -1.88 10.12 10.98
CA LYS A 118 -2.23 11.54 10.95
C LYS A 118 -2.82 12.01 12.28
N LYS A 119 -3.81 11.29 12.82
CA LYS A 119 -4.44 11.61 14.11
C LYS A 119 -3.44 11.62 15.26
N ARG A 120 -2.52 10.65 15.30
CA ARG A 120 -1.48 10.59 16.35
C ARG A 120 -0.55 11.79 16.27
N ILE A 121 -0.09 12.15 15.07
CA ILE A 121 0.79 13.31 14.86
C ILE A 121 0.08 14.59 15.32
N ILE A 122 -1.18 14.81 14.91
CA ILE A 122 -1.96 15.98 15.32
C ILE A 122 -2.08 16.05 16.86
N LYS A 123 -2.29 14.91 17.53
CA LYS A 123 -2.38 14.85 19.00
C LYS A 123 -1.06 15.16 19.70
N GLU A 124 0.05 14.59 19.24
CA GLU A 124 1.37 14.76 19.88
C GLU A 124 1.96 16.15 19.64
N VAL A 125 1.71 16.71 18.46
CA VAL A 125 2.42 17.90 17.98
C VAL A 125 1.55 19.15 18.03
N GLY A 126 0.22 19.01 18.14
CA GLY A 126 -0.74 20.09 17.99
C GLY A 126 -0.87 20.56 16.54
N ASP A 127 -1.92 21.34 16.25
CA ASP A 127 -2.21 21.91 14.91
C ASP A 127 -1.18 22.98 14.47
N THR A 128 -0.18 23.25 15.32
CA THR A 128 0.77 24.38 15.26
C THR A 128 2.08 24.08 14.54
N LYS A 129 2.17 23.00 13.75
CA LYS A 129 3.34 22.72 12.89
C LYS A 129 3.13 22.96 11.40
N LEU A 130 2.07 23.65 11.00
CA LEU A 130 1.98 24.15 9.63
C LEU A 130 2.89 25.38 9.52
N CYS A 131 3.94 25.26 8.71
CA CYS A 131 4.75 26.38 8.23
C CYS A 131 3.84 27.52 7.79
N GLY A 132 3.67 28.50 8.67
CA GLY A 132 2.78 29.63 8.46
C GLY A 132 3.42 30.65 7.53
N VAL A 133 2.60 31.42 6.84
CA VAL A 133 3.07 32.63 6.15
C VAL A 133 3.64 33.57 7.22
N GLY A 134 4.86 34.05 7.02
CA GLY A 134 5.58 34.91 7.96
C GLY A 134 6.58 34.21 8.88
N GLU A 135 6.66 32.87 8.87
CA GLU A 135 7.69 32.15 9.62
C GLU A 135 9.06 32.21 8.92
N VAL A 136 10.13 32.35 9.71
CA VAL A 136 11.52 32.27 9.25
C VAL A 136 11.97 30.81 9.20
N VAL A 137 12.51 30.41 8.05
CA VAL A 137 12.98 29.05 7.77
C VAL A 137 14.37 29.05 7.16
N HIS A 138 15.08 27.97 7.39
CA HIS A 138 16.31 27.60 6.72
C HIS A 138 16.00 26.70 5.53
N VAL A 139 16.40 27.16 4.35
CA VAL A 139 16.39 26.37 3.12
C VAL A 139 17.77 25.71 2.99
N PRO A 140 17.87 24.37 3.02
CA PRO A 140 19.15 23.69 2.83
C PRO A 140 19.65 23.89 1.41
N LEU A 141 20.91 24.33 1.28
CA LEU A 141 21.58 24.44 -0.02
C LEU A 141 22.17 23.08 -0.41
N LYS A 142 22.20 22.77 -1.70
CA LYS A 142 22.91 21.60 -2.21
C LYS A 142 24.41 21.88 -2.23
N ASP A 143 25.22 20.84 -2.06
CA ASP A 143 26.69 20.98 -2.06
C ASP A 143 27.24 21.62 -3.35
N MET A 144 26.58 21.41 -4.50
CA MET A 144 26.95 22.02 -5.77
C MET A 144 26.71 23.54 -5.83
N ASP A 145 25.79 24.04 -5.02
CA ASP A 145 25.36 25.44 -4.98
C ASP A 145 26.03 26.20 -3.84
N LYS A 146 27.02 25.58 -3.16
CA LYS A 146 27.70 26.11 -1.98
C LYS A 146 29.18 26.39 -2.29
N ALA A 147 29.66 27.60 -1.99
CA ALA A 147 31.09 27.87 -1.93
C ALA A 147 31.70 27.37 -0.61
N LYS A 148 33.03 27.20 -0.57
CA LYS A 148 33.75 26.65 0.59
C LYS A 148 33.46 27.40 1.91
N VAL A 149 33.08 28.67 1.82
CA VAL A 149 32.89 29.59 2.96
C VAL A 149 31.42 29.76 3.33
N ASP A 150 30.48 29.34 2.47
CA ASP A 150 29.07 29.64 2.67
C ASP A 150 28.46 28.81 3.80
N THR A 151 27.48 29.39 4.47
CA THR A 151 26.64 28.65 5.42
C THR A 151 25.78 27.68 4.63
N GLY A 152 25.72 26.40 5.03
CA GLY A 152 25.00 25.36 4.27
C GLY A 152 23.49 25.54 4.14
N ASN A 153 22.94 26.57 4.79
CA ASN A 153 21.52 26.90 4.76
C ASN A 153 21.34 28.39 4.44
N LEU A 154 20.30 28.68 3.67
CA LEU A 154 19.84 30.02 3.36
C LEU A 154 18.67 30.38 4.29
N THR A 155 18.70 31.57 4.89
CA THR A 155 17.63 32.03 5.79
C THR A 155 16.61 32.84 5.00
N GLY A 156 15.33 32.47 5.07
CA GLY A 156 14.25 33.14 4.35
C GLY A 156 12.92 33.10 5.11
N VAL A 157 11.93 33.86 4.63
CA VAL A 157 10.57 33.91 5.18
C VAL A 157 9.62 33.18 4.25
N ILE A 158 8.68 32.42 4.82
CA ILE A 158 7.60 31.81 4.04
C ILE A 158 6.58 32.88 3.66
N VAL A 159 6.30 32.96 2.36
CA VAL A 159 5.41 33.98 1.83
C VAL A 159 4.11 33.40 1.27
N GLN A 160 4.17 32.18 0.72
CA GLN A 160 3.01 31.49 0.20
C GLN A 160 3.04 30.02 0.60
N VAL A 161 1.88 29.46 0.89
CA VAL A 161 1.69 28.11 1.43
C VAL A 161 0.64 27.44 0.55
N ASP A 162 1.04 26.40 -0.19
CA ASP A 162 0.12 25.51 -0.88
C ASP A 162 -0.22 24.33 0.05
N LYS A 163 -1.44 24.36 0.58
CA LYS A 163 -1.96 23.32 1.47
C LYS A 163 -2.19 21.99 0.75
N GLY A 164 -2.47 22.01 -0.56
CA GLY A 164 -2.75 20.79 -1.33
C GLY A 164 -1.50 19.93 -1.54
N ARG A 165 -0.38 20.56 -1.87
CA ARG A 165 0.90 19.88 -2.16
C ARG A 165 1.88 19.85 -0.98
N SER A 166 1.51 20.46 0.14
CA SER A 166 2.39 20.66 1.30
C SER A 166 3.69 21.41 0.97
N GLN A 167 3.59 22.42 0.12
CA GLN A 167 4.73 23.19 -0.39
C GLN A 167 4.65 24.65 0.02
N ALA A 168 5.79 25.25 0.37
CA ALA A 168 5.95 26.64 0.71
C ALA A 168 6.80 27.36 -0.33
N ARG A 169 6.50 28.63 -0.57
CA ARG A 169 7.35 29.55 -1.31
C ARG A 169 8.06 30.46 -0.32
N VAL A 170 9.37 30.58 -0.48
CA VAL A 170 10.26 31.29 0.45
C VAL A 170 10.88 32.50 -0.24
N ALA A 171 10.86 33.64 0.45
CA ALA A 171 11.56 34.85 0.04
C ALA A 171 12.78 35.09 0.93
N VAL A 172 13.85 35.54 0.32
CA VAL A 172 15.15 35.80 0.95
C VAL A 172 15.48 37.27 0.70
N LYS A 173 16.43 37.82 1.46
CA LYS A 173 16.84 39.23 1.34
C LYS A 173 17.19 39.66 -0.09
N SER A 174 17.81 38.76 -0.86
CA SER A 174 18.23 38.98 -2.25
C SER A 174 17.09 38.86 -3.27
N GLY A 175 16.01 38.16 -2.96
CA GLY A 175 14.89 37.95 -3.88
C GLY A 175 14.01 36.76 -3.54
N LEU A 176 13.07 36.47 -4.45
CA LEU A 176 12.11 35.38 -4.29
C LEU A 176 12.67 34.08 -4.87
N LEU A 177 12.70 33.00 -4.09
CA LEU A 177 13.19 31.72 -4.60
C LEU A 177 12.26 31.16 -5.69
N LYS A 178 12.87 30.65 -6.75
CA LYS A 178 12.18 30.04 -7.89
C LYS A 178 11.43 28.77 -7.50
N ASN A 179 12.03 27.96 -6.63
CA ASN A 179 11.52 26.66 -6.26
C ASN A 179 10.48 26.72 -5.13
N TRP A 180 9.55 25.77 -5.16
CA TRP A 180 8.64 25.49 -4.06
C TRP A 180 9.24 24.38 -3.20
N TYR A 181 9.23 24.57 -1.89
CA TYR A 181 9.87 23.66 -0.93
C TYR A 181 8.84 22.91 -0.11
N VAL A 182 9.04 21.61 0.09
CA VAL A 182 8.13 20.83 0.93
C VAL A 182 8.37 21.16 2.40
N TYR A 183 7.31 21.32 3.19
CA TYR A 183 7.42 21.79 4.58
C TYR A 183 8.42 21.00 5.44
N HIS A 184 8.52 19.68 5.25
CA HIS A 184 9.41 18.82 6.04
C HIS A 184 10.88 18.89 5.64
N HIS A 185 11.22 19.56 4.54
CA HIS A 185 12.61 19.82 4.14
C HIS A 185 13.11 21.20 4.57
N LEU A 186 12.23 22.07 5.07
CA LEU A 186 12.59 23.37 5.59
C LEU A 186 12.97 23.27 7.07
N GLY A 187 14.16 23.77 7.43
CA GLY A 187 14.61 23.84 8.81
C GLY A 187 13.90 24.99 9.54
N ARG A 188 12.96 24.70 10.44
CA ARG A 188 12.25 25.75 11.17
C ARG A 188 13.15 26.37 12.23
N ILE A 189 13.18 27.71 12.29
CA ILE A 189 13.78 28.44 13.39
C ILE A 189 12.72 28.58 14.47
N THR A 190 13.02 28.19 15.71
CA THR A 190 12.09 28.27 16.84
C THR A 190 12.57 29.30 17.86
N GLY A 191 11.64 29.82 18.68
CA GLY A 191 11.95 30.80 19.72
C GLY A 191 12.23 32.20 19.19
N ALA A 192 13.11 32.94 19.86
CA ALA A 192 13.40 34.35 19.57
C ALA A 192 14.00 34.60 18.17
N GLY A 193 14.56 33.55 17.53
CA GLY A 193 15.10 33.64 16.17
C GLY A 193 14.05 33.67 15.06
N ASN A 194 12.80 33.29 15.34
CA ASN A 194 11.68 33.35 14.40
C ASN A 194 11.09 34.77 14.33
N ASN A 195 11.96 35.75 14.05
CA ASN A 195 11.57 37.15 13.93
C ASN A 195 12.09 37.69 12.61
N VAL A 196 11.16 38.11 11.75
CA VAL A 196 11.42 38.66 10.41
C VAL A 196 12.29 39.93 10.51
N GLN A 197 12.10 40.74 11.55
CA GLN A 197 12.83 41.99 11.76
C GLN A 197 14.30 41.71 12.12
N LEU A 198 14.54 40.78 13.05
CA LEU A 198 15.90 40.42 13.49
C LEU A 198 16.75 39.83 12.35
N ASN A 199 16.10 39.16 11.39
CA ASN A 199 16.78 38.59 10.23
C ASN A 199 16.84 39.56 9.03
N GLY A 200 16.30 40.78 9.14
CA GLY A 200 16.30 41.77 8.06
C GLY A 200 15.49 41.35 6.83
N LEU A 201 14.39 40.63 7.05
CA LEU A 201 13.55 40.04 5.99
C LEU A 201 12.20 40.77 5.83
N GLU A 202 12.03 41.95 6.42
CA GLU A 202 10.79 42.75 6.36
C GLU A 202 10.44 43.15 4.92
N ASP A 203 11.40 43.71 4.20
CA ASP A 203 11.25 44.09 2.80
C ASP A 203 10.92 42.88 1.92
N ALA A 204 11.58 41.75 2.21
CA ALA A 204 11.35 40.51 1.50
C ALA A 204 9.94 39.96 1.76
N PHE A 205 9.39 40.15 2.96
CA PHE A 205 8.04 39.72 3.29
C PHE A 205 6.95 40.65 2.70
N ALA A 206 7.16 41.96 2.73
CA ALA A 206 6.20 42.95 2.23
C ALA A 206 6.18 43.03 0.69
N ASN A 207 7.36 42.99 0.05
CA ASN A 207 7.53 43.32 -1.37
C ASN A 207 7.93 42.12 -2.25
N TRP A 208 7.78 40.89 -1.77
CA TRP A 208 8.16 39.68 -2.51
C TRP A 208 7.61 39.59 -3.95
N LYS A 209 6.44 40.17 -4.24
CA LYS A 209 5.82 40.12 -5.58
C LYS A 209 6.57 40.93 -6.62
N THR A 210 7.29 41.97 -6.19
CA THR A 210 8.08 42.85 -7.07
C THR A 210 9.55 42.45 -7.10
N MET A 211 10.00 41.57 -6.20
CA MET A 211 11.36 41.06 -6.17
C MET A 211 11.68 40.18 -7.37
N LYS A 212 12.96 40.20 -7.79
CA LYS A 212 13.46 39.31 -8.81
C LYS A 212 13.35 37.85 -8.34
N VAL A 213 12.90 36.98 -9.23
CA VAL A 213 12.91 35.54 -9.00
C VAL A 213 14.33 35.03 -9.20
N ILE A 214 14.90 34.44 -8.16
CA ILE A 214 16.30 33.99 -8.12
C ILE A 214 16.40 32.51 -7.77
N SER A 215 17.50 31.89 -8.18
CA SER A 215 17.87 30.53 -7.77
C SER A 215 18.59 30.53 -6.42
N GLU A 216 18.69 29.37 -5.78
CA GLU A 216 19.36 29.20 -4.49
C GLU A 216 20.82 29.70 -4.53
N ARG A 217 21.51 29.47 -5.65
CA ARG A 217 22.90 29.88 -5.87
C ARG A 217 23.09 31.40 -6.00
N GLU A 218 22.09 32.09 -6.53
CA GLU A 218 22.12 33.56 -6.64
C GLU A 218 21.78 34.23 -5.30
N ALA A 219 21.28 33.45 -4.34
CA ALA A 219 20.82 33.93 -3.06
C ALA A 219 21.83 33.72 -1.91
N SER A 220 22.78 32.78 -2.04
CA SER A 220 23.84 32.50 -1.07
C SER A 220 24.92 33.57 -1.02
#